data_AF-A0A2S8Q3B1-F1
#
_entry.id   AF-A0A2S8Q3B1-F1
#
_cell.length_a   1.000
_cell.length_b   1.000
_cell.length_c   1.000
_cell.angle_alpha   90.00
_cell.angle_beta   90.00
_cell.angle_gamma   90.00
#
_symmetry.space_group_name_H-M   'P 1'
#
loop_
_entity.id
_entity.type
_entity.pdbx_description
1 polymer ?
#
loop_
_entity_poly.entity_id
_entity_poly.type
_entity_poly.pdbx_seq_one_letter_code
_entity_poly.pdbx_strand_id
1 'polypeptide(L)'
;MVFLNSLRAEHTKDNINVTFICPGFINTDITMRSLTGNGEPYQRIDSELEHGMPVDLCAKKIVKAIVSEKREIYPGGNKEVIGVYLNRFLPRLLQYIIALKGK
;
A
#
# COMPACT_ATOMS: atom_id res chain seq x y z
N MET A 1 -12.25 -0.44 -1.23
CA MET A 1 -12.25 -0.69 -2.70
C MET A 1 -13.62 -0.45 -3.34
N VAL A 2 -14.71 -1.03 -2.81
CA VAL A 2 -16.06 -0.92 -3.41
C VAL A 2 -16.52 0.54 -3.57
N PHE A 3 -16.42 1.36 -2.51
CA PHE A 3 -16.81 2.78 -2.56
C PHE A 3 -16.12 3.57 -3.69
N LEU A 4 -14.80 3.45 -3.82
CA LEU A 4 -14.03 4.20 -4.83
C LEU A 4 -14.30 3.71 -6.26
N ASN A 5 -14.71 2.45 -6.43
CA ASN A 5 -15.16 1.95 -7.72
C ASN A 5 -16.53 2.51 -8.11
N SER A 6 -17.47 2.60 -7.16
CA SER A 6 -18.76 3.26 -7.38
C SER A 6 -18.57 4.74 -7.71
N LEU A 7 -17.77 5.46 -6.92
CA LEU A 7 -17.47 6.88 -7.14
C LEU A 7 -16.94 7.14 -8.57
N ARG A 8 -16.01 6.30 -9.03
CA ARG A 8 -15.48 6.37 -10.39
C ARG A 8 -16.56 6.13 -11.45
N ALA A 9 -17.42 5.13 -11.24
CA ALA A 9 -18.48 4.80 -12.18
C ALA A 9 -19.53 5.92 -12.27
N GLU A 10 -19.91 6.52 -11.14
CA GLU A 10 -20.86 7.63 -11.07
C GLU A 10 -20.34 8.87 -11.81
N HIS A 11 -19.07 9.23 -11.60
CA HIS A 11 -18.48 10.45 -12.15
C HIS A 11 -17.71 10.23 -13.46
N THR A 12 -17.90 9.09 -14.13
CA THR A 12 -17.27 8.82 -15.44
C THR A 12 -17.70 9.87 -16.49
N LYS A 13 -18.92 10.41 -16.38
CA LYS A 13 -19.44 11.44 -17.29
C LYS A 13 -18.95 12.85 -16.95
N ASP A 14 -18.50 13.07 -15.72
CA ASP A 14 -18.05 14.37 -15.22
C ASP A 14 -16.55 14.60 -15.46
N ASN A 15 -15.88 13.68 -16.17
CA ASN A 15 -14.44 13.68 -16.42
C ASN A 15 -13.58 13.71 -15.14
N ILE A 16 -14.06 13.06 -14.07
CA ILE A 16 -13.34 12.93 -12.80
C ILE A 16 -12.65 11.58 -12.73
N ASN A 17 -11.32 11.61 -12.61
CA ASN A 17 -10.51 10.41 -12.50
C ASN A 17 -10.20 10.03 -11.05
N VAL A 18 -10.41 8.75 -10.72
CA VAL A 18 -10.18 8.20 -9.38
C VAL A 18 -9.02 7.20 -9.41
N THR A 19 -7.91 7.56 -8.76
CA THR A 19 -6.72 6.72 -8.59
C THR A 19 -6.75 6.00 -7.23
N PHE A 20 -6.64 4.67 -7.23
CA PHE A 20 -6.55 3.89 -5.99
C PHE A 20 -5.10 3.72 -5.55
N ILE A 21 -4.81 3.95 -4.27
CA ILE A 21 -3.45 3.89 -3.72
C ILE A 21 -3.44 2.88 -2.58
N CYS A 22 -2.68 1.81 -2.74
CA CYS A 22 -2.50 0.76 -1.75
C CYS A 22 -1.02 0.68 -1.35
N PRO A 23 -0.56 1.54 -0.44
CA PRO A 23 0.82 1.49 -0.01
C PRO A 23 1.10 0.22 0.80
N GLY A 24 2.32 -0.29 0.69
CA GLY A 24 2.89 -1.26 1.64
C GLY A 24 3.46 -0.55 2.86
N PHE A 25 4.49 -1.12 3.49
CA PHE A 25 5.19 -0.44 4.58
C PHE A 25 5.98 0.77 4.06
N ILE A 26 5.69 1.95 4.63
CA ILE A 26 6.35 3.22 4.33
C ILE A 26 7.05 3.71 5.59
N ASN A 27 8.30 4.14 5.48
CA ASN A 27 9.08 4.62 6.62
C ASN A 27 8.57 5.99 7.10
N THR A 28 7.57 5.96 7.98
CA THR A 28 6.93 7.14 8.58
C THR A 28 6.94 7.04 10.09
N ASP A 29 6.88 8.18 10.76
CA ASP A 29 6.83 8.29 12.22
C ASP A 29 5.44 7.92 12.82
N ILE A 30 4.57 7.24 12.08
CA ILE A 30 3.17 7.03 12.51
C ILE A 30 3.08 6.22 13.81
N THR A 31 3.95 5.23 13.97
CA THR A 31 4.06 4.40 15.17
C THR A 31 4.81 5.12 16.29
N MET A 32 5.80 5.96 15.96
CA MET A 32 6.47 6.82 16.94
C MET A 32 5.47 7.72 17.69
N ARG A 33 4.43 8.19 16.99
CA ARG A 33 3.40 9.09 17.51
C ARG A 33 2.07 8.40 17.85
N SER A 34 1.98 7.07 17.74
CA SER A 34 0.74 6.36 18.04
C SER A 34 0.53 6.23 19.55
N LEU A 35 -0.72 5.94 19.93
CA LEU A 35 -1.09 5.64 21.31
C LEU A 35 -1.28 4.13 21.48
N THR A 36 -0.93 3.61 22.64
CA THR A 36 -1.22 2.25 23.08
C THR A 36 -2.70 2.12 23.48
N GLY A 37 -3.16 0.88 23.72
CA GLY A 37 -4.56 0.61 24.10
C GLY A 37 -5.01 1.27 25.42
N ASN A 38 -4.06 1.67 26.27
CA ASN A 38 -4.29 2.42 27.50
C ASN A 38 -4.11 3.94 27.33
N GLY A 39 -3.91 4.45 26.11
CA GLY A 39 -3.80 5.87 25.81
C GLY A 39 -2.41 6.49 26.03
N GLU A 40 -1.41 5.68 26.40
CA GLU A 40 -0.03 6.14 26.54
C GLU A 40 0.68 6.23 25.18
N PRO A 41 1.67 7.12 24.99
CA PRO A 41 2.46 7.16 23.77
C PRO A 41 3.22 5.84 23.52
N TYR A 42 3.13 5.28 22.30
CA TYR A 42 3.85 4.05 21.93
C TYR A 42 5.37 4.27 21.86
N GLN A 43 5.79 5.42 21.33
CA GLN A 43 7.19 5.87 21.28
C GLN A 43 8.18 4.85 20.70
N ARG A 44 7.75 4.03 19.72
CA ARG A 44 8.65 3.12 18.99
C ARG A 44 8.30 3.13 17.50
N ILE A 45 9.31 2.94 16.67
CA ILE A 45 9.11 2.68 15.24
C ILE A 45 9.11 1.17 15.04
N ASP A 46 8.06 0.64 14.43
CA ASP A 46 7.99 -0.77 14.05
C ASP A 46 9.04 -1.09 12.99
N SER A 47 9.67 -2.25 13.12
CA SER A 47 10.78 -2.68 12.24
C SER A 47 10.37 -2.72 10.76
N GLU A 48 9.10 -3.03 10.49
CA GLU A 48 8.51 -3.10 9.16
C GLU A 48 8.44 -1.72 8.50
N LEU A 49 8.12 -0.68 9.29
CA LEU A 49 8.13 0.70 8.82
C LEU A 49 9.55 1.21 8.63
N GLU A 50 10.48 0.88 9.54
CA GLU A 50 11.89 1.26 9.43
C GLU A 50 12.51 0.77 8.11
N HIS A 51 12.24 -0.48 7.72
CA HIS A 51 12.67 -1.08 6.46
C HIS A 51 11.73 -0.78 5.27
N GLY A 52 10.70 0.03 5.50
CA GLY A 52 9.71 0.42 4.51
C GLY A 52 10.27 1.33 3.42
N MET A 53 9.45 1.59 2.41
CA MET A 53 9.78 2.55 1.35
C MET A 53 10.00 3.97 1.93
N PRO A 54 11.00 4.73 1.47
CA PRO A 54 11.14 6.14 1.85
C PRO A 54 9.91 6.98 1.47
N VAL A 55 9.48 7.88 2.37
CA VAL A 55 8.29 8.74 2.19
C VAL A 55 8.37 9.54 0.90
N ASP A 56 9.51 10.18 0.63
CA ASP A 56 9.70 11.01 -0.56
C ASP A 56 9.49 10.24 -1.86
N LEU A 57 9.91 8.98 -1.88
CA LEU A 57 9.73 8.11 -3.03
C LEU A 57 8.27 7.69 -3.18
N CYS A 58 7.60 7.36 -2.08
CA CYS A 58 6.18 7.04 -2.06
C CYS A 58 5.35 8.23 -2.57
N ALA A 59 5.60 9.43 -2.05
CA ALA A 59 4.93 10.66 -2.48
C ALA A 59 5.13 10.92 -3.98
N LYS A 60 6.36 10.82 -4.49
CA LYS A 60 6.65 10.96 -5.93
C LYS A 60 5.90 9.94 -6.78
N LYS A 61 5.81 8.68 -6.33
CA LYS A 61 5.05 7.63 -7.03
C LYS A 61 3.56 7.93 -7.06
N ILE A 62 2.99 8.41 -5.96
CA ILE A 62 1.58 8.80 -5.85
C ILE A 62 1.26 9.94 -6.82
N VAL A 63 2.03 11.03 -6.76
CA VAL A 63 1.82 12.19 -7.65
C VAL A 63 1.91 11.78 -9.12
N LYS A 64 2.94 11.01 -9.48
CA LYS A 64 3.11 10.51 -10.85
C LYS A 64 1.92 9.65 -11.31
N ALA A 65 1.36 8.83 -10.42
CA ALA A 65 0.23 7.97 -10.72
C ALA A 65 -1.06 8.76 -10.95
N ILE A 66 -1.29 9.80 -10.14
CA ILE A 66 -2.43 10.71 -10.29
C ILE A 66 -2.34 11.44 -11.63
N VAL A 67 -1.17 12.04 -11.94
CA VAL A 67 -0.93 12.75 -13.21
C VAL A 67 -1.07 11.83 -14.43
N SER A 68 -0.71 10.55 -14.28
CA SER A 68 -0.83 9.55 -15.35
C SER A 68 -2.18 8.81 -15.35
N GLU A 69 -3.14 9.28 -14.55
CA GLU A 69 -4.51 8.75 -14.44
C GLU A 69 -4.55 7.23 -14.22
N LYS A 70 -3.62 6.71 -13.44
CA LYS A 70 -3.55 5.27 -13.16
C LYS A 70 -4.76 4.87 -12.32
N ARG A 71 -5.43 3.77 -12.70
CA ARG A 71 -6.58 3.25 -11.93
C ARG A 71 -6.18 2.81 -10.51
N GLU A 72 -4.99 2.23 -10.37
CA GLU A 72 -4.52 1.66 -9.12
C GLU A 72 -2.99 1.61 -9.09
N ILE A 73 -2.37 1.89 -7.94
CA ILE A 73 -0.94 1.72 -7.69
C ILE A 73 -0.66 1.11 -6.31
N TYR A 74 0.46 0.41 -6.22
CA TYR A 74 0.94 -0.23 -5.00
C TYR A 74 2.34 0.28 -4.63
N PRO A 75 2.46 1.49 -4.04
CA PRO A 75 3.75 2.00 -3.62
C PRO A 75 4.22 1.27 -2.35
N GLY A 76 5.20 0.39 -2.47
CA GLY A 76 5.77 -0.33 -1.33
C GLY A 76 7.13 -0.95 -1.67
N GLY A 77 7.72 -1.67 -0.71
CA GLY A 77 8.96 -2.38 -0.90
C GLY A 77 8.86 -3.40 -2.04
N ASN A 78 9.96 -3.64 -2.77
CA ASN A 78 9.97 -4.51 -3.95
C ASN A 78 9.38 -5.90 -3.67
N LYS A 79 9.63 -6.46 -2.47
CA LYS A 79 9.10 -7.77 -2.05
C LYS A 79 7.58 -7.75 -1.89
N GLU A 80 7.02 -6.69 -1.33
CA GLU A 80 5.57 -6.54 -1.12
C GLU A 80 4.85 -6.41 -2.46
N VAL A 81 5.38 -5.55 -3.34
CA VAL A 81 4.82 -5.33 -4.67
C VAL A 81 4.83 -6.63 -5.49
N ILE A 82 5.94 -7.37 -5.46
CA ILE A 82 6.02 -8.70 -6.09
C ILE A 82 5.00 -9.66 -5.47
N GLY A 83 4.85 -9.67 -4.14
CA GLY A 83 3.86 -10.50 -3.45
C GLY A 83 2.42 -10.19 -3.86
N VAL A 84 2.06 -8.90 -4.00
CA VAL A 84 0.74 -8.46 -4.47
C VAL A 84 0.48 -8.94 -5.89
N TYR A 85 1.45 -8.75 -6.81
CA TYR A 85 1.31 -9.23 -8.18
C TYR A 85 1.26 -10.76 -8.26
N LEU A 86 2.06 -11.46 -7.46
CA LEU A 86 2.06 -12.92 -7.41
C LEU A 86 0.73 -13.46 -6.89
N ASN A 87 0.16 -12.86 -5.84
CA ASN A 87 -1.17 -13.25 -5.35
C ASN A 87 -2.26 -12.98 -6.39
N ARG A 88 -2.12 -11.89 -7.15
CA ARG A 88 -3.10 -11.47 -8.17
C ARG A 88 -3.12 -12.40 -9.38
N PHE A 89 -1.98 -12.92 -9.81
CA PHE A 89 -1.88 -13.75 -11.03
C PHE A 89 -1.70 -15.25 -10.75
N LEU A 90 -1.02 -15.62 -9.66
CA LEU A 90 -0.65 -16.99 -9.32
C LEU A 90 -0.84 -17.26 -7.81
N PRO A 91 -2.08 -17.16 -7.28
CA PRO A 91 -2.35 -17.29 -5.85
C PRO A 91 -1.87 -18.64 -5.28
N ARG A 92 -1.97 -19.72 -6.07
CA ARG A 92 -1.48 -21.06 -5.69
C ARG A 92 0.05 -21.10 -5.51
N LEU A 93 0.79 -20.36 -6.32
CA LEU A 93 2.25 -20.31 -6.23
C LEU A 93 2.70 -19.57 -4.97
N LEU A 94 2.03 -18.46 -4.64
CA LEU A 94 2.31 -17.74 -3.40
C LEU A 94 2.05 -18.61 -2.17
N GLN A 95 0.91 -19.32 -2.13
CA GLN A 95 0.60 -20.26 -1.05
C GLN A 95 1.68 -21.33 -0.89
N TYR A 96 2.17 -21.88 -2.00
CA TYR A 96 3.26 -22.85 -1.99
C TYR A 96 4.58 -22.27 -1.45
N ILE A 97 4.97 -21.06 -1.88
CA ILE A 97 6.18 -20.38 -1.40
C ILE A 97 6.10 -20.10 0.10
N ILE A 98 4.94 -19.65 0.60
CA ILE A 98 4.74 -19.41 2.04
C ILE A 98 4.83 -20.72 2.81
N ALA A 99 4.19 -21.79 2.32
CA ALA A 99 4.23 -23.11 2.95
C ALA A 99 5.64 -23.71 3.01
N LEU A 100 6.50 -23.44 2.01
CA LEU A 100 7.90 -23.88 2.01
C LEU A 100 8.78 -23.11 2.99
N LYS A 101 8.47 -21.83 3.24
CA LYS A 101 9.26 -20.96 4.13
C LYS A 101 8.94 -21.14 5.62
N GLY A 102 7.89 -21.92 5.93
CA GLY A 102 7.51 -22.33 7.28
C GLY A 102 8.16 -23.63 7.77
N LYS A 103 9.20 -24.13 7.08
CA LYS A 103 10.09 -25.20 7.54
C LYS A 103 11.47 -24.64 7.87
#